data_AF-A0A7S1UZR4-F1
#
_entry.id   AF-A0A7S1UZR4-F1
#
_cell.length_a   1.000
_cell.length_b   1.000
_cell.length_c   1.000
_cell.angle_alpha   90.00
_cell.angle_beta   90.00
_cell.angle_gamma   90.00
#
_symmetry.space_group_name_H-M   'P 1'
#
loop_
_entity.id
_entity.type
_entity.pdbx_description
1 polymer ?
#
loop_
_entity_poly.entity_id
_entity_poly.type
_entity_poly.pdbx_seq_one_letter_code
_entity_poly.pdbx_strand_id
1 'polypeptide(L)'
;MEELRMTSTPAVEQASNPTLGSSKPSLKKALSVPKMGKKSAASPKRKEKKQKKTTPETDSTAAKPKSFRRIRGFITGESRRERRARKAAERAAAGQTGPVPDDEEETVYGVGGVDAESVARSKGDKLLDSDNKTAEITVDTSKKTPSIQVILLLMDGVTRRFELLQLEFDSTKAIVSDLLKQIPHSVTEEALRKQNYKAVCDRNGTELINSTRLNTFCTGSAEILVAVPEGMLPKEVARLSKPILSDEKVIAMLKSSGIDYAPVEPKKGSPSKSNRGIEVPEMKSQKKSSGTNKIWAFAAVALLAVVFQVIHVFLSSPLKPNQVLSPGITLHEAGLLSLLPFKESSSLEMGTQGTMTLYGPSKEIEWQIFGATCPAPSDDGCRNGAVLDDAGDLLIGGKAVTSVHVTGDAPLSPWPFEKAPKLRVVRVRG
;
A
#
# COMPACT_ATOMS: atom_id res chain seq x y z
N MET A 1 -2.63 -75.95 15.37
CA MET A 1 -3.13 -74.99 14.37
C MET A 1 -2.46 -73.66 14.67
N GLU A 2 -1.14 -73.58 14.49
CA GLU A 2 -0.42 -73.39 13.23
C GLU A 2 -0.34 -71.89 12.89
N GLU A 3 0.65 -71.26 13.53
CA GLU A 3 1.21 -69.95 13.18
C GLU A 3 2.11 -70.10 11.94
N LEU A 4 1.86 -69.31 10.89
CA LEU A 4 2.76 -69.19 9.75
C LEU A 4 3.48 -67.84 9.79
N ARG A 5 4.76 -67.91 10.19
CA ARG A 5 5.79 -66.92 9.87
C ARG A 5 6.10 -66.99 8.37
N MET A 6 6.20 -65.84 7.71
CA MET A 6 6.99 -65.72 6.48
C MET A 6 7.90 -64.49 6.55
N THR A 7 9.18 -64.80 6.65
CA THR A 7 10.34 -63.94 6.40
C THR A 7 10.61 -63.87 4.90
N SER A 8 10.90 -62.68 4.37
CA SER A 8 11.74 -62.58 3.16
C SER A 8 12.51 -61.25 3.12
N THR A 9 13.81 -61.40 2.88
CA THR A 9 14.81 -60.36 2.60
C THR A 9 15.71 -60.92 1.46
N PRO A 10 16.61 -60.12 0.85
CA PRO A 10 16.43 -59.52 -0.46
C PRO A 10 17.26 -60.18 -1.57
N ALA A 11 16.90 -59.93 -2.83
CA ALA A 11 17.70 -60.33 -3.99
C ALA A 11 18.50 -59.14 -4.56
N VAL A 12 19.80 -59.39 -4.66
CA VAL A 12 20.85 -58.65 -5.35
C VAL A 12 20.65 -58.79 -6.86
N GLU A 13 20.76 -57.71 -7.64
CA GLU A 13 20.99 -57.82 -9.08
C GLU A 13 22.07 -56.84 -9.56
N GLN A 14 23.00 -57.41 -10.31
CA GLN A 14 24.27 -56.85 -10.76
C GLN A 14 24.15 -56.12 -12.10
N ALA A 15 25.21 -55.35 -12.34
CA ALA A 15 25.51 -54.51 -13.49
C ALA A 15 25.40 -55.16 -14.88
N SER A 16 25.13 -54.31 -15.88
CA SER A 16 25.81 -54.38 -17.17
C SER A 16 25.88 -52.99 -17.85
N ASN A 17 27.09 -52.61 -18.26
CA ASN A 17 27.40 -51.50 -19.16
C ASN A 17 26.96 -51.85 -20.60
N PRO A 18 26.79 -50.83 -21.47
CA PRO A 18 27.60 -50.88 -22.69
C PRO A 18 28.26 -49.55 -23.07
N THR A 19 29.41 -49.72 -23.69
CA THR A 19 30.36 -48.72 -24.18
C THR A 19 30.04 -48.31 -25.63
N LEU A 20 30.48 -47.10 -26.00
CA LEU A 20 31.00 -46.66 -27.30
C LEU A 20 30.03 -46.34 -28.45
N GLY A 21 30.03 -45.05 -28.84
CA GLY A 21 29.54 -44.56 -30.12
C GLY A 21 30.00 -43.11 -30.37
N SER A 22 31.11 -42.96 -31.08
CA SER A 22 31.77 -41.69 -31.40
C SER A 22 31.00 -40.82 -32.39
N SER A 23 31.05 -39.50 -32.23
CA SER A 23 31.20 -38.58 -33.38
C SER A 23 31.59 -37.17 -32.92
N LYS A 24 32.72 -36.69 -33.44
CA LYS A 24 33.14 -35.28 -33.44
C LYS A 24 32.38 -34.54 -34.56
N PRO A 25 32.28 -33.21 -34.50
CA PRO A 25 33.17 -32.49 -35.40
C PRO A 25 33.91 -31.31 -34.75
N SER A 26 35.15 -31.19 -35.19
CA SER A 26 36.04 -30.05 -34.99
C SER A 26 35.49 -28.79 -35.62
N LEU A 27 35.52 -27.67 -34.91
CA LEU A 27 35.67 -26.37 -35.55
C LEU A 27 36.52 -25.46 -34.66
N LYS A 28 37.77 -25.32 -35.10
CA LYS A 28 38.77 -24.39 -34.57
C LYS A 28 38.33 -22.96 -34.88
N LYS A 29 38.32 -22.09 -33.88
CA LYS A 29 38.63 -20.67 -34.13
C LYS A 29 39.39 -20.10 -32.94
N ALA A 30 40.63 -19.75 -33.22
CA ALA A 30 41.58 -19.12 -32.34
C ALA A 30 41.13 -17.68 -32.04
N LEU A 31 41.11 -17.33 -30.75
CA LEU A 31 41.26 -15.95 -30.31
C LEU A 31 42.31 -15.92 -29.20
N SER A 32 43.43 -15.34 -29.59
CA SER A 32 44.61 -15.01 -28.81
C SER A 32 44.26 -14.06 -27.67
N VAL A 33 44.59 -14.45 -26.44
CA VAL A 33 44.60 -13.56 -25.27
C VAL A 33 46.04 -13.06 -25.05
N PRO A 34 46.29 -11.74 -24.99
CA PRO A 34 47.62 -11.22 -24.67
C PRO A 34 47.91 -11.30 -23.17
N LYS A 35 49.09 -11.84 -22.87
CA LYS A 35 49.70 -12.01 -21.55
C LYS A 35 50.23 -10.66 -21.07
N MET A 36 49.48 -9.95 -20.24
CA MET A 36 49.95 -8.74 -19.54
C MET A 36 50.53 -9.13 -18.19
N GLY A 37 51.85 -9.08 -18.06
CA GLY A 37 52.55 -9.13 -16.78
C GLY A 37 52.48 -7.79 -16.05
N LYS A 38 52.27 -7.82 -14.74
CA LYS A 38 52.59 -6.74 -13.79
C LYS A 38 53.06 -7.41 -12.50
N LYS A 39 54.38 -7.48 -12.27
CA LYS A 39 55.21 -6.49 -11.57
C LYS A 39 54.65 -6.09 -10.19
N SER A 40 55.34 -6.63 -9.20
CA SER A 40 55.51 -6.19 -7.83
C SER A 40 55.59 -4.67 -7.68
N ALA A 41 54.87 -4.15 -6.69
CA ALA A 41 55.20 -2.88 -6.04
C ALA A 41 54.71 -2.90 -4.59
N ALA A 42 55.61 -2.48 -3.72
CA ALA A 42 55.54 -2.49 -2.27
C ALA A 42 54.45 -1.56 -1.70
N SER A 43 53.87 -1.98 -0.58
CA SER A 43 52.98 -1.19 0.27
C SER A 43 53.75 -0.14 1.08
N PRO A 44 53.36 1.16 1.08
CA PRO A 44 53.80 2.09 2.10
C PRO A 44 52.75 2.22 3.22
N LYS A 45 53.23 2.10 4.46
CA LYS A 45 52.53 2.44 5.70
C LYS A 45 51.99 3.87 5.64
N ARG A 46 50.66 4.04 5.74
CA ARG A 46 50.03 5.36 5.92
C ARG A 46 49.60 5.53 7.38
N LYS A 47 50.21 6.52 8.03
CA LYS A 47 49.96 6.95 9.41
C LYS A 47 48.54 7.52 9.53
N GLU A 48 47.79 7.07 10.54
CA GLU A 48 46.59 7.72 11.04
C GLU A 48 46.91 9.14 11.52
N LYS A 49 46.12 10.11 11.04
CA LYS A 49 46.11 11.47 11.58
C LYS A 49 44.66 11.78 11.98
N LYS A 50 44.43 11.79 13.30
CA LYS A 50 43.21 12.29 13.96
C LYS A 50 42.82 13.66 13.38
N GLN A 51 41.66 13.75 12.74
CA GLN A 51 40.99 15.03 12.47
C GLN A 51 39.81 15.20 13.43
N LYS A 52 39.90 16.27 14.22
CA LYS A 52 38.91 16.77 15.16
C LYS A 52 37.78 17.40 14.35
N LYS A 53 36.60 16.77 14.36
CA LYS A 53 35.38 17.26 13.71
C LYS A 53 34.73 18.33 14.59
N THR A 54 34.88 19.59 14.21
CA THR A 54 34.10 20.73 14.70
C THR A 54 32.77 20.78 13.95
N THR A 55 31.67 20.69 14.70
CA THR A 55 30.29 20.81 14.21
C THR A 55 29.93 22.30 14.08
N PRO A 56 29.30 22.75 12.98
CA PRO A 56 28.72 24.09 12.91
C PRO A 56 27.30 24.08 13.51
N GLU A 57 27.07 24.94 14.50
CA GLU A 57 25.75 25.29 14.99
C GLU A 57 24.95 25.95 13.86
N THR A 58 23.77 25.41 13.57
CA THR A 58 22.79 26.01 12.67
C THR A 58 21.60 26.43 13.51
N ASP A 59 21.54 27.74 13.80
CA ASP A 59 20.39 28.40 14.40
C ASP A 59 19.17 28.25 13.48
N SER A 60 18.21 27.45 13.91
CA SER A 60 16.88 27.39 13.30
C SER A 60 15.85 27.80 14.34
N THR A 61 15.53 29.10 14.35
CA THR A 61 14.40 29.65 15.11
C THR A 61 13.09 29.17 14.49
N ALA A 62 12.53 28.09 15.05
CA ALA A 62 11.23 27.56 14.67
C ALA A 62 10.11 28.54 15.06
N ALA A 63 9.35 29.00 14.08
CA ALA A 63 8.18 29.85 14.27
C ALA A 63 7.08 29.08 15.00
N LYS A 64 6.51 29.68 16.06
CA LYS A 64 5.41 29.10 16.84
C LYS A 64 4.13 29.01 15.98
N PRO A 65 3.45 27.86 15.91
CA PRO A 65 2.22 27.73 15.13
C PRO A 65 1.06 28.53 15.77
N LYS A 66 0.29 29.23 14.93
CA LYS A 66 -0.92 29.97 15.33
C LYS A 66 -2.08 29.01 15.61
N SER A 67 -3.04 29.47 16.42
CA SER A 67 -4.16 28.69 16.96
C SER A 67 -5.02 28.02 15.88
N PHE A 68 -5.11 26.69 15.94
CA PHE A 68 -5.94 25.88 15.05
C PHE A 68 -7.39 25.80 15.52
N ARG A 69 -8.35 26.00 14.61
CA ARG A 69 -9.74 25.57 14.81
C ARG A 69 -9.86 24.10 14.40
N ARG A 70 -10.52 23.30 15.23
CA ARG A 70 -10.59 21.83 15.11
C ARG A 70 -12.04 21.41 14.98
N ILE A 71 -12.30 20.41 14.15
CA ILE A 71 -13.65 19.86 13.99
C ILE A 71 -13.55 18.34 13.95
N ARG A 72 -14.34 17.67 14.80
CA ARG A 72 -14.43 16.20 14.88
C ARG A 72 -15.80 15.76 14.39
N GLY A 73 -15.82 14.78 13.48
CA GLY A 73 -17.02 14.04 13.11
C GLY A 73 -16.75 12.55 13.32
N PHE A 74 -17.62 11.84 14.02
CA PHE A 74 -17.63 10.38 14.09
C PHE A 74 -18.76 9.87 13.19
N ILE A 75 -18.45 9.05 12.18
CA ILE A 75 -19.47 8.20 11.56
C ILE A 75 -19.67 7.00 12.47
N THR A 76 -20.62 7.10 13.39
CA THR A 76 -21.16 5.93 14.09
C THR A 76 -22.23 5.30 13.21
N GLY A 77 -21.83 4.46 12.27
CA GLY A 77 -22.77 3.62 11.53
C GLY A 77 -23.04 2.34 12.31
N GLU A 78 -24.24 2.17 12.87
CA GLU A 78 -24.71 0.83 13.27
C GLU A 78 -24.59 -0.11 12.07
N SER A 79 -24.07 -1.32 12.28
CA SER A 79 -23.93 -2.26 11.18
C SER A 79 -25.30 -2.58 10.56
N ARG A 80 -25.36 -2.78 9.24
CA ARG A 80 -26.63 -3.12 8.52
C ARG A 80 -27.34 -4.33 9.16
N ARG A 81 -26.59 -5.22 9.79
CA ARG A 81 -27.10 -6.38 10.54
C ARG A 81 -27.79 -5.98 11.83
N GLU A 82 -27.23 -5.03 12.57
CA GLU A 82 -27.76 -4.55 13.85
C GLU A 82 -29.03 -3.70 13.64
N ARG A 83 -29.05 -2.84 12.60
CA ARG A 83 -30.26 -2.09 12.24
C ARG A 83 -31.38 -3.01 11.73
N ARG A 84 -31.05 -4.08 10.99
CA ARG A 84 -32.02 -5.12 10.59
C ARG A 84 -32.54 -5.90 11.80
N ALA A 85 -31.66 -6.27 12.73
CA ALA A 85 -32.05 -6.95 13.95
C ALA A 85 -32.97 -6.08 14.82
N ARG A 86 -32.67 -4.79 14.95
CA ARG A 86 -33.49 -3.82 15.69
C ARG A 86 -34.83 -3.57 15.02
N LYS A 87 -34.88 -3.33 13.70
CA LYS A 87 -36.16 -3.21 12.95
C LYS A 87 -36.98 -4.49 13.01
N ALA A 88 -36.34 -5.66 13.00
CA ALA A 88 -37.02 -6.94 13.15
C ALA A 88 -37.59 -7.11 14.57
N ALA A 89 -36.83 -6.75 15.60
CA ALA A 89 -37.28 -6.77 16.99
C ALA A 89 -38.44 -5.80 17.25
N GLU A 90 -38.38 -4.60 16.67
CA GLU A 90 -39.42 -3.57 16.78
C GLU A 90 -40.72 -3.99 16.06
N ARG A 91 -40.61 -4.64 14.89
CA ARG A 91 -41.77 -5.22 14.18
C ARG A 91 -42.35 -6.43 14.90
N ALA A 92 -41.51 -7.27 15.50
CA ALA A 92 -41.95 -8.39 16.33
C ALA A 92 -42.71 -7.89 17.56
N ALA A 93 -42.24 -6.80 18.20
CA ALA A 93 -42.96 -6.16 19.31
C ALA A 93 -44.29 -5.51 18.86
N ALA A 94 -44.37 -5.04 17.62
CA ALA A 94 -45.59 -4.46 17.04
C ALA A 94 -46.59 -5.47 16.44
N GLY A 95 -46.30 -6.78 16.51
CA GLY A 95 -47.21 -7.83 16.02
C GLY A 95 -47.41 -7.88 14.49
N GLN A 96 -46.53 -7.26 13.71
CA GLN A 96 -46.64 -7.26 12.24
C GLN A 96 -45.84 -8.43 11.64
N THR A 97 -46.53 -9.42 11.08
CA THR A 97 -45.95 -10.65 10.51
C THR A 97 -45.89 -10.69 8.97
N GLY A 98 -46.02 -9.54 8.30
CA GLY A 98 -46.01 -9.46 6.84
C GLY A 98 -44.62 -9.55 6.20
N PRO A 99 -44.48 -10.14 4.99
CA PRO A 99 -43.23 -10.18 4.23
C PRO A 99 -42.73 -8.76 3.91
N VAL A 100 -41.44 -8.54 4.10
CA VAL A 100 -40.78 -7.24 3.89
C VAL A 100 -40.75 -6.93 2.39
N PRO A 101 -41.30 -5.81 1.92
CA PRO A 101 -41.10 -5.37 0.54
C PRO A 101 -39.60 -5.10 0.34
N ASP A 102 -39.03 -5.66 -0.73
CA ASP A 102 -37.69 -5.30 -1.21
C ASP A 102 -37.75 -3.90 -1.84
N ASP A 103 -37.81 -2.87 -0.99
CA ASP A 103 -37.72 -1.48 -1.42
C ASP A 103 -36.27 -1.07 -1.68
N GLU A 104 -36.16 -0.22 -2.70
CA GLU A 104 -34.96 0.20 -3.43
C GLU A 104 -33.85 0.82 -2.58
N GLU A 105 -32.65 0.87 -3.18
CA GLU A 105 -31.38 1.36 -2.61
C GLU A 105 -31.47 2.78 -2.00
N GLU A 106 -31.90 2.87 -0.75
CA GLU A 106 -31.76 4.09 0.05
C GLU A 106 -30.30 4.17 0.54
N THR A 107 -29.54 5.18 0.09
CA THR A 107 -28.16 5.42 0.51
C THR A 107 -28.13 5.88 1.97
N VAL A 108 -27.83 4.95 2.89
CA VAL A 108 -27.88 5.16 4.34
C VAL A 108 -26.56 5.74 4.88
N TYR A 109 -26.52 7.06 5.07
CA TYR A 109 -25.57 7.74 5.96
C TYR A 109 -26.37 8.45 7.06
N GLY A 110 -26.46 7.81 8.24
CA GLY A 110 -27.06 8.39 9.43
C GLY A 110 -25.96 8.81 10.39
N VAL A 111 -25.58 10.09 10.38
CA VAL A 111 -24.65 10.66 11.36
C VAL A 111 -25.41 10.92 12.66
N GLY A 112 -24.94 10.42 13.80
CA GLY A 112 -25.50 10.72 15.12
C GLY A 112 -25.45 12.22 15.44
N GLY A 113 -26.47 12.72 16.16
CA GLY A 113 -26.63 14.13 16.50
C GLY A 113 -25.40 14.69 17.21
N VAL A 114 -24.89 15.80 16.67
CA VAL A 114 -23.93 16.68 17.33
C VAL A 114 -24.73 17.92 17.69
N ASP A 115 -24.87 18.22 18.98
CA ASP A 115 -25.61 19.38 19.45
C ASP A 115 -24.91 20.65 18.94
N ALA A 116 -25.66 21.45 18.18
CA ALA A 116 -25.18 22.64 17.46
C ALA A 116 -24.89 23.85 18.38
N GLU A 117 -24.79 23.67 19.70
CA GLU A 117 -24.79 24.77 20.67
C GLU A 117 -23.43 25.11 21.32
N SER A 118 -22.33 24.45 20.95
CA SER A 118 -21.03 24.66 21.61
C SER A 118 -20.09 25.71 20.99
N VAL A 119 -20.62 26.68 20.22
CA VAL A 119 -19.83 27.82 19.67
C VAL A 119 -20.35 29.14 20.23
N ALA A 120 -20.18 29.34 21.54
CA ALA A 120 -20.47 30.61 22.19
C ALA A 120 -19.24 31.54 22.18
N ARG A 121 -19.49 32.78 21.73
CA ARG A 121 -18.59 33.94 21.70
C ARG A 121 -17.96 34.21 23.08
N SER A 122 -16.64 34.33 23.13
CA SER A 122 -15.94 35.05 24.22
C SER A 122 -15.76 36.51 23.81
N LYS A 123 -16.43 37.42 24.55
CA LYS A 123 -16.48 38.87 24.34
C LYS A 123 -16.05 39.53 25.66
N GLY A 124 -14.99 40.36 25.63
CA GLY A 124 -14.52 41.25 26.72
C GLY A 124 -13.98 40.54 27.97
N ASP A 125 -13.06 41.04 28.77
CA ASP A 125 -12.33 42.31 28.90
C ASP A 125 -11.13 42.02 29.81
N LYS A 126 -9.99 42.70 29.62
CA LYS A 126 -9.32 43.46 30.69
C LYS A 126 -8.07 44.19 30.20
N LEU A 127 -8.30 45.47 29.99
CA LEU A 127 -7.42 46.61 30.24
C LEU A 127 -6.47 46.39 31.43
N LEU A 128 -5.15 46.52 31.19
CA LEU A 128 -4.20 47.02 32.18
C LEU A 128 -3.12 47.83 31.45
N ASP A 129 -3.08 49.12 31.81
CA ASP A 129 -2.04 50.08 31.49
C ASP A 129 -0.68 49.63 32.01
N SER A 130 0.35 49.85 31.21
CA SER A 130 1.72 50.01 31.69
C SER A 130 2.48 50.88 30.70
N ASP A 131 2.54 52.17 31.04
CA ASP A 131 3.49 53.14 30.52
C ASP A 131 4.93 52.68 30.83
N ASN A 132 5.75 52.45 29.81
CA ASN A 132 7.03 53.19 29.69
C ASN A 132 7.82 52.87 28.42
N LYS A 133 8.46 53.92 27.94
CA LYS A 133 9.76 53.95 27.23
C LYS A 133 9.74 53.95 25.70
N THR A 134 9.67 55.19 25.22
CA THR A 134 10.14 55.75 23.95
C THR A 134 11.41 55.06 23.41
N ALA A 135 11.23 54.30 22.33
CA ALA A 135 12.25 53.96 21.35
C ALA A 135 11.59 53.93 19.96
N GLU A 136 12.31 54.41 18.95
CA GLU A 136 11.85 54.70 17.58
C GLU A 136 10.85 53.68 17.02
N ILE A 137 9.66 54.19 16.69
CA ILE A 137 8.61 53.46 15.97
C ILE A 137 8.95 53.54 14.48
N THR A 138 9.82 52.65 14.01
CA THR A 138 9.76 52.24 12.60
C THR A 138 8.46 51.45 12.43
N VAL A 139 7.47 52.10 11.83
CA VAL A 139 6.20 51.48 11.43
C VAL A 139 6.52 50.47 10.32
N ASP A 140 6.94 49.27 10.72
CA ASP A 140 6.95 48.10 9.87
C ASP A 140 5.50 47.76 9.56
N THR A 141 4.96 48.35 8.48
CA THR A 141 3.81 47.79 7.77
C THR A 141 4.22 46.41 7.27
N SER A 142 4.14 45.41 8.15
CA SER A 142 4.42 44.02 7.85
C SER A 142 3.43 43.59 6.78
N LYS A 143 3.87 43.55 5.52
CA LYS A 143 3.07 43.05 4.41
C LYS A 143 2.60 41.65 4.78
N LYS A 144 1.31 41.50 5.11
CA LYS A 144 0.69 40.21 5.44
C LYS A 144 0.83 39.33 4.21
N THR A 145 1.67 38.30 4.29
CA THR A 145 1.83 37.36 3.19
C THR A 145 0.49 36.63 2.97
N PRO A 146 0.08 36.42 1.71
CA PRO A 146 -1.14 35.69 1.43
C PRO A 146 -1.03 34.26 1.95
N SER A 147 -1.97 33.86 2.80
CA SER A 147 -2.07 32.50 3.34
C SER A 147 -3.09 31.69 2.53
N ILE A 148 -2.81 30.41 2.31
CA ILE A 148 -3.73 29.46 1.70
C ILE A 148 -4.29 28.57 2.79
N GLN A 149 -5.60 28.36 2.76
CA GLN A 149 -6.27 27.41 3.61
C GLN A 149 -6.49 26.09 2.85
N VAL A 150 -6.11 24.99 3.47
CA VAL A 150 -6.22 23.64 2.90
C VAL A 150 -7.06 22.80 3.86
N ILE A 151 -8.09 22.13 3.34
CA ILE A 151 -8.79 21.09 4.07
C ILE A 151 -8.23 19.74 3.65
N LEU A 152 -7.65 19.01 4.60
CA LEU A 152 -7.09 17.69 4.36
C LEU A 152 -7.97 16.61 4.98
N LEU A 153 -8.52 15.74 4.14
CA LEU A 153 -9.25 14.54 4.55
C LEU A 153 -8.28 13.38 4.76
N LEU A 154 -8.28 12.83 5.97
CA LEU A 154 -7.56 11.62 6.37
C LEU A 154 -8.56 10.49 6.56
N MET A 155 -8.21 9.27 6.15
CA MET A 155 -9.10 8.11 6.26
C MET A 155 -8.31 6.85 6.60
N ASP A 156 -8.90 6.03 7.47
CA ASP A 156 -8.45 4.66 7.74
C ASP A 156 -9.41 3.69 7.06
N GLY A 157 -8.93 3.00 6.02
CA GLY A 157 -9.73 2.03 5.27
C GLY A 157 -10.19 0.83 6.10
N VAL A 158 -9.48 0.49 7.18
CA VAL A 158 -9.79 -0.68 8.02
C VAL A 158 -10.89 -0.32 9.03
N THR A 159 -10.70 0.74 9.80
CA THR A 159 -11.67 1.15 10.84
C THR A 159 -12.82 1.99 10.29
N ARG A 160 -12.73 2.43 9.03
CA ARG A 160 -13.66 3.35 8.36
C ARG A 160 -13.79 4.69 9.10
N ARG A 161 -12.77 5.08 9.86
CA ARG A 161 -12.68 6.39 10.52
C ARG A 161 -12.09 7.40 9.56
N PHE A 162 -12.50 8.65 9.69
CA PHE A 162 -11.91 9.75 8.94
C PHE A 162 -11.81 10.99 9.83
N GLU A 163 -10.90 11.90 9.47
CA GLU A 163 -10.69 13.18 10.14
C GLU A 163 -10.47 14.25 9.07
N LEU A 164 -11.04 15.45 9.28
CA LEU A 164 -10.84 16.61 8.41
C LEU A 164 -9.96 17.62 9.15
N LEU A 165 -8.80 17.91 8.60
CA LEU A 165 -7.87 18.89 9.15
C LEU A 165 -7.92 20.19 8.36
N GLN A 166 -8.12 21.31 9.06
CA GLN A 166 -8.00 22.63 8.49
C GLN A 166 -6.60 23.17 8.76
N LEU A 167 -5.81 23.34 7.70
CA LEU A 167 -4.41 23.75 7.77
C LEU A 167 -4.22 25.07 7.01
N GLU A 168 -3.35 25.93 7.51
CA GLU A 168 -3.03 27.23 6.89
C GLU A 168 -1.54 27.29 6.55
N PHE A 169 -1.24 27.67 5.31
CA PHE A 169 0.10 27.69 4.75
C PHE A 169 0.45 29.03 4.10
N ASP A 170 1.74 29.37 4.01
CA ASP A 170 2.20 30.50 3.20
C ASP A 170 2.11 30.15 1.71
N SER A 171 1.30 30.90 0.95
CA SER A 171 1.06 30.67 -0.48
C SER A 171 2.32 30.62 -1.35
N THR A 172 3.38 31.32 -0.93
CA THR A 172 4.59 31.49 -1.74
C THR A 172 5.63 30.40 -1.51
N LYS A 173 5.61 29.78 -0.33
CA LYS A 173 6.65 28.87 0.14
C LYS A 173 6.18 27.43 0.27
N ALA A 174 4.93 27.22 0.65
CA ALA A 174 4.47 25.90 1.03
C ALA A 174 4.37 24.95 -0.18
N ILE A 175 4.97 23.79 -0.02
CA ILE A 175 4.91 22.69 -0.99
C ILE A 175 4.11 21.52 -0.43
N VAL A 176 3.67 20.61 -1.32
CA VAL A 176 2.90 19.41 -0.95
C VAL A 176 3.63 18.55 0.09
N SER A 177 4.96 18.48 0.06
CA SER A 177 5.71 17.73 1.08
C SER A 177 5.59 18.31 2.51
N ASP A 178 5.36 19.62 2.64
CA ASP A 178 5.20 20.25 3.95
C ASP A 178 3.85 19.87 4.57
N LEU A 179 2.83 19.73 3.73
CA LEU A 179 1.51 19.23 4.12
C LEU A 179 1.62 17.83 4.72
N LEU A 180 2.33 16.90 4.06
CA LEU A 180 2.55 15.54 4.57
C LEU A 180 3.28 15.50 5.92
N LYS A 181 4.34 16.32 6.08
CA LYS A 181 5.08 16.43 7.34
C LYS A 181 4.23 16.97 8.48
N GLN A 182 3.22 17.77 8.18
CA GLN A 182 2.35 18.36 9.20
C GLN A 182 1.26 17.41 9.70
N ILE A 183 0.95 16.33 8.96
CA ILE A 183 -0.08 15.36 9.32
C ILE A 183 0.15 14.79 10.72
N PRO A 184 1.29 14.15 11.05
CA PRO A 184 1.47 13.47 12.34
C PRO A 184 1.35 14.40 13.55
N HIS A 185 1.59 15.70 13.36
CA HIS A 185 1.51 16.72 14.41
C HIS A 185 0.10 17.32 14.57
N SER A 186 -0.74 17.20 13.54
CA SER A 186 -2.05 17.86 13.49
C SER A 186 -3.23 16.88 13.68
N VAL A 187 -3.01 15.59 13.39
CA VAL A 187 -4.03 14.53 13.58
C VAL A 187 -4.34 14.35 15.07
N THR A 188 -5.62 14.33 15.42
CA THR A 188 -6.03 14.04 16.80
C THR A 188 -6.25 12.56 17.05
N GLU A 189 -6.74 11.82 16.06
CA GLU A 189 -6.95 10.38 16.17
C GLU A 189 -5.63 9.61 16.18
N GLU A 190 -5.46 8.70 17.15
CA GLU A 190 -4.21 7.96 17.30
C GLU A 190 -3.95 6.97 16.16
N ALA A 191 -5.00 6.30 15.65
CA ALA A 191 -4.88 5.38 14.52
C ALA A 191 -4.39 6.11 13.25
N LEU A 192 -5.00 7.25 12.93
CA LEU A 192 -4.63 8.06 11.76
C LEU A 192 -3.24 8.70 11.91
N ARG A 193 -2.79 8.97 13.13
CA ARG A 193 -1.48 9.56 13.42
C ARG A 193 -0.32 8.58 13.29
N LYS A 194 -0.56 7.29 13.57
CA LYS A 194 0.41 6.20 13.39
C LYS A 194 0.53 5.74 11.94
N GLN A 195 -0.38 6.16 11.08
CA GLN A 195 -0.41 5.79 9.67
C GLN A 195 0.65 6.56 8.88
N ASN A 196 1.35 5.87 7.98
CA ASN A 196 2.25 6.50 7.03
C ASN A 196 1.46 7.00 5.82
N TYR A 197 1.61 8.27 5.46
CA TYR A 197 1.02 8.85 4.27
C TYR A 197 2.09 9.07 3.22
N LYS A 198 1.89 8.47 2.04
CA LYS A 198 2.87 8.50 0.95
C LYS A 198 2.67 9.71 0.04
N ALA A 199 1.42 10.12 -0.15
CA ALA A 199 1.06 11.15 -1.12
C ALA A 199 -0.21 11.90 -0.70
N VAL A 200 -0.56 12.92 -1.47
CA VAL A 200 -1.81 13.67 -1.37
C VAL A 200 -2.45 13.68 -2.75
N CYS A 201 -3.76 13.52 -2.84
CA CYS A 201 -4.50 13.60 -4.10
C CYS A 201 -5.66 14.60 -4.03
N ASP A 202 -6.12 15.03 -5.21
CA ASP A 202 -7.34 15.82 -5.36
C ASP A 202 -8.60 14.95 -5.16
N ARG A 203 -9.78 15.57 -5.23
CA ARG A 203 -11.09 14.89 -5.15
C ARG A 203 -11.32 13.84 -6.24
N ASN A 204 -10.57 13.90 -7.34
CA ASN A 204 -10.67 13.00 -8.48
C ASN A 204 -9.68 11.83 -8.39
N GLY A 205 -8.78 11.85 -7.41
CA GLY A 205 -7.72 10.86 -7.23
C GLY A 205 -6.48 11.12 -8.10
N THR A 206 -6.30 12.36 -8.55
CA THR A 206 -5.07 12.83 -9.19
C THR A 206 -4.05 13.11 -8.11
N GLU A 207 -2.94 12.39 -8.13
CA GLU A 207 -1.86 12.56 -7.16
C GLU A 207 -1.13 13.90 -7.40
N LEU A 208 -0.90 14.64 -6.31
CA LEU A 208 -0.15 15.89 -6.32
C LEU A 208 1.34 15.59 -6.18
N ILE A 209 2.17 16.30 -6.94
CA ILE A 209 3.62 16.13 -6.92
C ILE A 209 4.21 16.81 -5.66
N ASN A 210 4.94 16.05 -4.84
CA ASN A 210 5.49 16.50 -3.55
C ASN A 210 6.32 17.80 -3.59
N SER A 211 7.01 18.05 -4.70
CA SER A 211 7.85 19.25 -4.90
C SER A 211 7.09 20.48 -5.44
N THR A 212 5.82 20.32 -5.81
CA THR A 212 5.03 21.41 -6.37
C THR A 212 4.42 22.25 -5.24
N ARG A 213 4.32 23.56 -5.48
CA ARG A 213 3.72 24.50 -4.53
C ARG A 213 2.22 24.27 -4.40
N LEU A 214 1.69 24.46 -3.19
CA LEU A 214 0.26 24.28 -2.92
C LEU A 214 -0.61 25.26 -3.71
N ASN A 215 -0.12 26.48 -3.97
CA ASN A 215 -0.83 27.51 -4.73
C ASN A 215 -1.10 27.14 -6.20
N THR A 216 -0.34 26.18 -6.76
CA THR A 216 -0.57 25.67 -8.12
C THR A 216 -1.85 24.82 -8.19
N PHE A 217 -2.22 24.16 -7.09
CA PHE A 217 -3.40 23.30 -7.01
C PHE A 217 -4.58 24.00 -6.35
N CYS A 218 -4.33 24.76 -5.29
CA CYS A 218 -5.34 25.48 -4.53
C CYS A 218 -5.54 26.87 -5.13
N THR A 219 -6.36 26.95 -6.19
CA THR A 219 -6.68 28.22 -6.86
C THR A 219 -7.80 29.01 -6.18
N GLY A 220 -8.64 28.32 -5.38
CA GLY A 220 -9.71 28.92 -4.59
C GLY A 220 -9.29 29.33 -3.17
N SER A 221 -10.25 29.88 -2.43
CA SER A 221 -10.08 30.25 -1.02
C SER A 221 -9.83 29.05 -0.10
N ALA A 222 -10.35 27.87 -0.46
CA ALA A 222 -10.06 26.61 0.20
C ALA A 222 -10.31 25.42 -0.73
N GLU A 223 -9.32 24.53 -0.86
CA GLU A 223 -9.43 23.28 -1.61
C GLU A 223 -9.45 22.09 -0.66
N ILE A 224 -10.21 21.04 -1.01
CA ILE A 224 -10.23 19.79 -0.26
C ILE A 224 -9.29 18.80 -0.91
N LEU A 225 -8.25 18.44 -0.18
CA LEU A 225 -7.28 17.41 -0.55
C LEU A 225 -7.50 16.14 0.27
N VAL A 226 -7.04 15.01 -0.24
CA VAL A 226 -7.16 13.72 0.44
C VAL A 226 -5.76 13.11 0.62
N ALA A 227 -5.41 12.75 1.86
CA ALA A 227 -4.14 12.08 2.11
C ALA A 227 -4.22 10.61 1.69
N VAL A 228 -3.17 10.13 1.02
CA VAL A 228 -3.08 8.76 0.50
C VAL A 228 -2.20 7.95 1.45
N PRO A 229 -2.78 7.02 2.23
CA PRO A 229 -1.98 6.16 3.09
C PRO A 229 -1.14 5.17 2.29
N GLU A 230 -0.04 4.73 2.90
CA GLU A 230 0.83 3.71 2.33
C GLU A 230 0.04 2.43 2.00
N GLY A 231 0.28 1.87 0.82
CA GLY A 231 -0.42 0.68 0.33
C GLY A 231 -1.77 0.95 -0.37
N MET A 232 -2.27 2.18 -0.42
CA MET A 232 -3.49 2.52 -1.17
C MET A 232 -3.21 3.36 -2.41
N LEU A 233 -4.03 3.17 -3.46
CA LEU A 233 -3.95 3.98 -4.68
C LEU A 233 -4.75 5.30 -4.53
N PRO A 234 -4.24 6.43 -5.05
CA PRO A 234 -4.95 7.72 -5.01
C PRO A 234 -6.39 7.68 -5.52
N LYS A 235 -6.66 6.91 -6.58
CA LYS A 235 -8.01 6.73 -7.16
C LYS A 235 -8.96 5.99 -6.22
N GLU A 236 -8.47 5.01 -5.47
CA GLU A 236 -9.28 4.26 -4.52
C GLU A 236 -9.63 5.13 -3.32
N VAL A 237 -8.64 5.87 -2.81
CA VAL A 237 -8.82 6.83 -1.72
C VAL A 237 -9.83 7.90 -2.13
N ALA A 238 -9.72 8.48 -3.33
CA ALA A 238 -10.71 9.44 -3.82
C ALA A 238 -12.11 8.82 -4.02
N ARG A 239 -12.20 7.53 -4.38
CA ARG A 239 -13.50 6.84 -4.44
C ARG A 239 -14.12 6.71 -3.04
N LEU A 240 -13.32 6.43 -2.01
CA LEU A 240 -13.77 6.31 -0.62
C LEU A 240 -14.12 7.67 0.01
N SER A 241 -13.48 8.76 -0.43
CA SER A 241 -13.78 10.11 0.09
C SER A 241 -15.10 10.67 -0.43
N LYS A 242 -15.52 10.30 -1.64
CA LYS A 242 -16.78 10.79 -2.26
C LYS A 242 -18.01 10.70 -1.34
N PRO A 243 -18.36 9.54 -0.75
CA PRO A 243 -19.52 9.46 0.13
C PRO A 243 -19.41 10.36 1.36
N ILE A 244 -18.21 10.51 1.93
CA ILE A 244 -17.97 11.38 3.10
C ILE A 244 -18.19 12.83 2.72
N LEU A 245 -17.64 13.26 1.58
CA LEU A 245 -17.73 14.64 1.12
C LEU A 245 -19.10 14.99 0.51
N SER A 246 -19.94 13.99 0.20
CA SER A 246 -21.31 14.18 -0.27
C SER A 246 -22.32 14.21 0.87
N ASP A 247 -21.91 13.95 2.11
CA ASP A 247 -22.76 13.97 3.28
C ASP A 247 -23.17 15.42 3.62
N GLU A 248 -24.47 15.67 3.75
CA GLU A 248 -25.03 17.01 3.98
C GLU A 248 -24.46 17.68 5.24
N LYS A 249 -24.14 16.90 6.28
CA LYS A 249 -23.59 17.45 7.52
C LYS A 249 -22.13 17.84 7.35
N VAL A 250 -21.36 17.05 6.61
CA VAL A 250 -19.99 17.41 6.25
C VAL A 250 -19.99 18.68 5.40
N ILE A 251 -20.91 18.79 4.44
CA ILE A 251 -21.09 20.00 3.62
C ILE A 251 -21.48 21.21 4.49
N ALA A 252 -22.46 21.07 5.39
CA ALA A 252 -22.89 22.13 6.29
C ALA A 252 -21.74 22.59 7.23
N MET A 253 -20.92 21.66 7.69
CA MET A 253 -19.74 21.92 8.51
C MET A 253 -18.64 22.67 7.74
N LEU A 254 -18.38 22.29 6.48
CA LEU A 254 -17.45 23.00 5.61
C LEU A 254 -17.94 24.43 5.33
N LYS A 255 -19.23 24.58 5.03
CA LYS A 255 -19.86 25.89 4.82
C LYS A 255 -19.77 26.79 6.06
N SER A 256 -19.97 26.21 7.25
CA SER A 256 -19.82 26.93 8.53
C SER A 256 -18.38 27.38 8.79
N SER A 257 -17.41 26.68 8.21
CA SER A 257 -15.99 27.04 8.25
C SER A 257 -15.59 28.07 7.18
N GLY A 258 -16.55 28.59 6.40
CA GLY A 258 -16.30 29.54 5.31
C GLY A 258 -15.84 28.91 4.01
N ILE A 259 -16.03 27.60 3.86
CA ILE A 259 -15.59 26.84 2.69
C ILE A 259 -16.81 26.51 1.85
N ASP A 260 -16.92 27.16 0.70
CA ASP A 260 -18.01 26.91 -0.23
C ASP A 260 -17.73 25.64 -1.04
N TYR A 261 -18.22 24.52 -0.53
CA TYR A 261 -18.11 23.23 -1.18
C TYR A 261 -19.35 23.00 -2.06
N ALA A 262 -19.16 23.11 -3.37
CA ALA A 262 -20.12 22.58 -4.33
C ALA A 262 -19.91 21.06 -4.48
N PRO A 263 -20.92 20.22 -4.14
CA PRO A 263 -20.88 18.82 -4.50
C PRO A 263 -20.65 18.70 -6.01
N VAL A 264 -19.76 17.81 -6.42
CA VAL A 264 -19.69 17.46 -7.84
C VAL A 264 -20.98 16.71 -8.10
N GLU A 265 -21.99 17.42 -8.57
CA GLU A 265 -23.21 16.84 -9.12
C GLU A 265 -22.72 15.72 -10.05
N PRO A 266 -23.01 14.45 -9.77
CA PRO A 266 -22.73 13.40 -10.73
C PRO A 266 -23.45 13.89 -11.97
N LYS A 267 -22.70 14.18 -13.05
CA LYS A 267 -23.31 14.59 -14.33
C LYS A 267 -24.33 13.50 -14.62
N LYS A 268 -25.60 13.74 -14.28
CA LYS A 268 -26.70 12.83 -14.54
C LYS A 268 -26.60 12.73 -16.02
N GLY A 269 -26.06 11.61 -16.50
CA GLY A 269 -25.80 11.41 -17.89
C GLY A 269 -27.13 11.65 -18.54
N SER A 270 -27.31 12.83 -19.13
CA SER A 270 -28.48 13.15 -19.91
C SER A 270 -28.53 11.98 -20.87
N PRO A 271 -29.58 11.12 -20.82
CA PRO A 271 -29.67 10.01 -21.74
C PRO A 271 -29.45 10.65 -23.09
N SER A 272 -28.39 10.26 -23.78
CA SER A 272 -27.98 10.86 -25.04
C SER A 272 -29.17 10.71 -25.98
N LYS A 273 -30.04 11.73 -26.00
CA LYS A 273 -31.10 11.90 -26.96
C LYS A 273 -30.34 12.24 -28.22
N SER A 274 -29.98 11.19 -28.93
CA SER A 274 -29.64 11.20 -30.34
C SER A 274 -30.70 12.03 -31.06
N ASN A 275 -30.40 13.32 -31.27
CA ASN A 275 -31.15 14.20 -32.13
C ASN A 275 -31.02 13.65 -33.57
N ARG A 276 -32.09 13.01 -34.05
CA ARG A 276 -32.39 12.94 -35.48
C ARG A 276 -33.76 13.54 -35.70
N GLY A 277 -33.76 14.79 -36.14
CA GLY A 277 -34.89 15.48 -36.72
C GLY A 277 -34.38 16.28 -37.92
N ILE A 278 -34.03 15.58 -39.00
CA ILE A 278 -34.00 16.13 -40.36
C ILE A 278 -34.76 15.10 -41.19
N GLU A 279 -35.94 15.51 -41.67
CA GLU A 279 -36.80 14.76 -42.58
C GLU A 279 -36.12 14.61 -43.95
N VAL A 280 -35.77 13.38 -44.32
CA VAL A 280 -35.28 12.96 -45.65
C VAL A 280 -35.81 11.52 -45.87
N PRO A 281 -36.23 11.15 -47.10
CA PRO A 281 -37.37 10.26 -47.31
C PRO A 281 -37.12 8.79 -47.00
N GLU A 282 -38.24 8.13 -46.76
CA GLU A 282 -38.48 6.70 -46.57
C GLU A 282 -37.58 5.80 -47.43
N MET A 283 -36.43 5.42 -46.88
CA MET A 283 -35.63 4.30 -47.35
C MET A 283 -35.66 3.21 -46.29
N LYS A 284 -36.16 2.04 -46.70
CA LYS A 284 -36.25 0.79 -45.94
C LYS A 284 -34.90 0.47 -45.27
N SER A 285 -34.78 0.82 -44.00
CA SER A 285 -33.58 0.57 -43.20
C SER A 285 -33.54 -0.89 -42.79
N GLN A 286 -32.74 -1.68 -43.51
CA GLN A 286 -32.28 -2.98 -43.03
C GLN A 286 -31.50 -2.78 -41.72
N LYS A 287 -32.05 -3.28 -40.60
CA LYS A 287 -31.33 -3.49 -39.34
C LYS A 287 -30.07 -4.32 -39.60
N LYS A 288 -28.93 -3.67 -39.83
CA LYS A 288 -27.62 -4.33 -39.75
C LYS A 288 -27.34 -4.60 -38.28
N SER A 289 -27.53 -5.86 -37.89
CA SER A 289 -27.16 -6.38 -36.59
C SER A 289 -25.67 -6.10 -36.34
N SER A 290 -25.40 -5.31 -35.31
CA SER A 290 -24.07 -5.05 -34.77
C SER A 290 -23.53 -6.35 -34.14
N GLY A 291 -23.04 -7.26 -34.99
CA GLY A 291 -22.46 -8.54 -34.59
C GLY A 291 -20.98 -8.47 -34.17
N THR A 292 -20.35 -7.29 -34.26
CA THR A 292 -18.90 -7.13 -34.08
C THR A 292 -18.45 -6.91 -32.64
N ASN A 293 -19.36 -6.56 -31.71
CA ASN A 293 -18.98 -6.29 -30.32
C ASN A 293 -18.74 -7.56 -29.48
N LYS A 294 -19.27 -8.73 -29.90
CA LYS A 294 -19.10 -9.98 -29.15
C LYS A 294 -17.71 -10.58 -29.30
N ILE A 295 -17.07 -10.45 -30.47
CA ILE A 295 -15.74 -11.04 -30.74
C ILE A 295 -14.67 -10.37 -29.86
N TRP A 296 -14.72 -9.05 -29.70
CA TRP A 296 -13.78 -8.32 -28.86
C TRP A 296 -13.92 -8.66 -27.36
N ALA A 297 -15.14 -8.93 -26.88
CA ALA A 297 -15.35 -9.34 -25.49
C ALA A 297 -14.71 -10.71 -25.21
N PHE A 298 -14.88 -11.71 -26.09
CA PHE A 298 -14.23 -13.01 -25.94
C PHE A 298 -12.71 -12.91 -26.02
N ALA A 299 -12.18 -12.11 -26.95
CA ALA A 299 -10.73 -11.88 -27.05
C ALA A 299 -10.15 -11.23 -25.78
N ALA A 300 -10.85 -10.25 -25.21
CA ALA A 300 -10.44 -9.60 -23.96
C ALA A 300 -10.47 -10.56 -22.76
N VAL A 301 -11.51 -11.40 -22.64
CA VAL A 301 -11.59 -12.42 -21.59
C VAL A 301 -10.50 -13.48 -21.74
N ALA A 302 -10.22 -13.93 -22.96
CA ALA A 302 -9.14 -14.88 -23.22
C ALA A 302 -7.77 -14.29 -22.86
N LEU A 303 -7.52 -13.01 -23.20
CA LEU A 303 -6.29 -12.32 -22.83
C LEU A 303 -6.14 -12.22 -21.30
N LEU A 304 -7.21 -11.84 -20.60
CA LEU A 304 -7.22 -11.80 -19.13
C LEU A 304 -6.96 -13.16 -18.51
N ALA A 305 -7.52 -14.24 -19.06
CA ALA A 305 -7.26 -15.60 -18.61
C ALA A 305 -5.78 -16.00 -18.77
N VAL A 306 -5.14 -15.62 -19.88
CA VAL A 306 -3.70 -15.85 -20.09
C VAL A 306 -2.86 -15.07 -19.08
N VAL A 307 -3.17 -13.79 -18.84
CA VAL A 307 -2.47 -12.97 -17.85
C VAL A 307 -2.63 -13.57 -16.45
N PHE A 308 -3.85 -13.98 -16.09
CA PHE A 308 -4.13 -14.62 -14.81
C PHE A 308 -3.36 -15.94 -14.65
N GLN A 309 -3.27 -16.75 -15.70
CA GLN A 309 -2.50 -17.99 -15.70
C GLN A 309 -1.01 -17.73 -15.48
N VAL A 310 -0.45 -16.71 -16.14
CA VAL A 310 0.97 -16.32 -15.97
C VAL A 310 1.24 -15.85 -14.54
N ILE A 311 0.35 -15.02 -13.97
CA ILE A 311 0.48 -14.55 -12.57
C ILE A 311 0.34 -15.73 -11.60
N HIS A 312 -0.61 -16.63 -11.82
CA HIS A 312 -0.81 -17.81 -11.00
C HIS A 312 0.46 -18.67 -10.96
N VAL A 313 1.02 -18.99 -12.14
CA VAL A 313 2.26 -19.77 -12.25
C VAL A 313 3.43 -19.06 -11.58
N PHE A 314 3.55 -17.73 -11.72
CA PHE A 314 4.62 -16.97 -11.07
C PHE A 314 4.54 -17.05 -9.53
N LEU A 315 3.35 -16.86 -8.96
CA LEU A 315 3.13 -16.88 -7.51
C LEU A 315 3.21 -18.29 -6.89
N SER A 316 2.82 -19.33 -7.65
CA SER A 316 2.87 -20.72 -7.20
C SER A 316 4.20 -21.41 -7.48
N SER A 317 5.06 -20.81 -8.33
CA SER A 317 6.34 -21.43 -8.66
C SER A 317 7.28 -21.41 -7.46
N PRO A 318 7.98 -22.52 -7.18
CA PRO A 318 9.00 -22.54 -6.16
C PRO A 318 10.17 -21.64 -6.56
N LEU A 319 10.88 -21.10 -5.57
CA LEU A 319 12.01 -20.20 -5.78
C LEU A 319 13.13 -20.92 -6.54
N LYS A 320 13.45 -20.39 -7.72
CA LYS A 320 14.49 -20.95 -8.61
C LYS A 320 15.89 -20.46 -8.22
N PRO A 321 16.96 -21.19 -8.59
CA PRO A 321 18.31 -20.67 -8.47
C PRO A 321 18.46 -19.29 -9.13
N ASN A 322 19.18 -18.40 -8.46
CA ASN A 322 19.40 -16.99 -8.78
C ASN A 322 18.15 -16.08 -8.77
N GLN A 323 16.96 -16.60 -8.44
CA GLN A 323 15.77 -15.79 -8.26
C GLN A 323 15.80 -15.10 -6.90
N VAL A 324 15.59 -13.78 -6.88
CA VAL A 324 15.57 -12.98 -5.64
C VAL A 324 14.12 -12.79 -5.17
N LEU A 325 13.82 -13.28 -3.97
CA LEU A 325 12.59 -12.97 -3.25
C LEU A 325 12.81 -11.69 -2.41
N SER A 326 12.27 -10.57 -2.88
CA SER A 326 12.46 -9.26 -2.24
C SER A 326 11.69 -9.14 -0.92
N PRO A 327 12.13 -8.28 0.02
CA PRO A 327 11.39 -8.04 1.26
C PRO A 327 9.98 -7.48 1.01
N GLY A 328 9.01 -7.92 1.82
CA GLY A 328 7.59 -7.60 1.71
C GLY A 328 6.83 -8.45 0.68
N ILE A 329 7.50 -9.36 -0.04
CA ILE A 329 6.86 -10.27 -0.98
C ILE A 329 6.50 -11.58 -0.29
N THR A 330 5.29 -12.05 -0.58
CA THR A 330 4.77 -13.35 -0.14
C THR A 330 4.51 -14.24 -1.35
N LEU A 331 5.03 -15.46 -1.33
CA LEU A 331 4.69 -16.53 -2.27
C LEU A 331 3.66 -17.45 -1.64
N HIS A 332 2.73 -17.96 -2.44
CA HIS A 332 1.68 -18.85 -1.97
C HIS A 332 1.77 -20.16 -2.74
N GLU A 333 1.69 -21.29 -2.05
CA GLU A 333 1.73 -22.61 -2.70
C GLU A 333 0.60 -22.77 -3.73
N ALA A 334 -0.59 -22.23 -3.42
CA ALA A 334 -1.74 -22.23 -4.32
C ALA A 334 -1.75 -21.05 -5.32
N GLY A 335 -0.68 -20.24 -5.39
CA GLY A 335 -0.62 -19.03 -6.21
C GLY A 335 -1.80 -18.10 -5.94
N LEU A 336 -2.43 -17.60 -7.01
CA LEU A 336 -3.59 -16.71 -6.88
C LEU A 336 -4.87 -17.38 -6.33
N LEU A 337 -4.94 -18.73 -6.28
CA LEU A 337 -6.10 -19.43 -5.73
C LEU A 337 -6.17 -19.32 -4.20
N SER A 338 -5.08 -18.87 -3.54
CA SER A 338 -5.06 -18.54 -2.11
C SER A 338 -5.99 -17.38 -1.74
N LEU A 339 -6.41 -16.55 -2.71
CA LEU A 339 -7.40 -15.49 -2.50
C LEU A 339 -8.84 -16.03 -2.38
N LEU A 340 -9.08 -17.27 -2.78
CA LEU A 340 -10.39 -17.90 -2.63
C LEU A 340 -10.52 -18.47 -1.20
N PRO A 341 -11.63 -18.19 -0.50
CA PRO A 341 -11.80 -18.56 0.92
C PRO A 341 -11.87 -20.07 1.18
N PHE A 342 -11.83 -20.91 0.15
CA PHE A 342 -12.03 -22.35 0.23
C PHE A 342 -10.73 -23.16 0.17
N LYS A 343 -9.56 -22.51 -0.02
CA LYS A 343 -8.30 -23.22 -0.17
C LYS A 343 -7.27 -22.66 0.81
N GLU A 344 -7.13 -23.35 1.93
CA GLU A 344 -5.99 -23.17 2.82
C GLU A 344 -4.71 -23.62 2.08
N SER A 345 -3.66 -22.80 2.15
CA SER A 345 -2.40 -23.08 1.47
C SER A 345 -1.25 -22.48 2.24
N SER A 346 -0.10 -23.15 2.22
CA SER A 346 1.11 -22.60 2.83
C SER A 346 1.58 -21.33 2.10
N SER A 347 2.26 -20.44 2.82
CA SER A 347 2.81 -19.20 2.28
C SER A 347 4.22 -18.93 2.78
N LEU A 348 5.10 -18.51 1.88
CA LEU A 348 6.48 -18.12 2.18
C LEU A 348 6.57 -16.61 2.15
N GLU A 349 6.89 -15.99 3.28
CA GLU A 349 7.05 -14.54 3.39
C GLU A 349 8.52 -14.15 3.57
N MET A 350 8.97 -13.15 2.81
CA MET A 350 10.24 -12.48 3.07
C MET A 350 10.01 -11.18 3.84
N GLY A 351 10.29 -11.17 5.14
CA GLY A 351 10.14 -10.00 6.00
C GLY A 351 11.21 -8.92 5.76
N THR A 352 10.91 -7.68 6.14
CA THR A 352 11.81 -6.52 6.01
C THR A 352 13.03 -6.58 6.93
N GLN A 353 12.97 -7.42 7.97
CA GLN A 353 14.04 -7.61 8.95
C GLN A 353 15.04 -8.72 8.55
N GLY A 354 15.05 -9.15 7.29
CA GLY A 354 15.92 -10.23 6.84
C GLY A 354 15.48 -11.61 7.35
N THR A 355 14.20 -11.74 7.70
CA THR A 355 13.59 -12.98 8.18
C THR A 355 12.73 -13.57 7.09
N MET A 356 12.94 -14.84 6.75
CA MET A 356 12.11 -15.58 5.82
C MET A 356 11.32 -16.63 6.59
N THR A 357 9.99 -16.58 6.50
CA THR A 357 9.09 -17.40 7.32
C THR A 357 8.18 -18.21 6.43
N LEU A 358 8.07 -19.52 6.70
CA LEU A 358 7.06 -20.37 6.10
C LEU A 358 5.88 -20.52 7.06
N TYR A 359 4.70 -20.15 6.57
CA TYR A 359 3.43 -20.37 7.23
C TYR A 359 2.73 -21.56 6.61
N GLY A 360 2.23 -22.47 7.45
CA GLY A 360 1.37 -23.57 7.02
C GLY A 360 -0.04 -23.11 6.62
N PRO A 361 -0.93 -24.03 6.22
CA PRO A 361 -2.30 -23.71 5.78
C PRO A 361 -3.13 -23.03 6.89
N SER A 362 -2.87 -23.37 8.14
CA SER A 362 -3.48 -22.83 9.37
C SER A 362 -2.90 -21.47 9.80
N LYS A 363 -1.93 -20.93 9.05
CA LYS A 363 -1.08 -19.76 9.40
C LYS A 363 -0.16 -19.97 10.60
N GLU A 364 0.08 -21.20 11.02
CA GLU A 364 1.14 -21.51 11.98
C GLU A 364 2.53 -21.44 11.33
N ILE A 365 3.56 -21.10 12.11
CA ILE A 365 4.92 -21.02 11.61
C ILE A 365 5.52 -22.42 11.54
N GLU A 366 5.75 -22.93 10.33
CA GLU A 366 6.37 -24.24 10.12
C GLU A 366 7.90 -24.17 10.32
N TRP A 367 8.52 -23.15 9.75
CA TRP A 367 9.92 -22.82 9.97
C TRP A 367 10.23 -21.35 9.70
N GLN A 368 11.35 -20.89 10.26
CA GLN A 368 11.86 -19.54 10.10
C GLN A 368 13.36 -19.53 9.88
N ILE A 369 13.79 -18.68 8.96
CA ILE A 369 15.19 -18.48 8.58
C ILE A 369 15.56 -17.02 8.85
N PHE A 370 16.66 -16.82 9.57
CA PHE A 370 17.19 -15.49 9.87
C PHE A 370 18.42 -15.22 9.03
N GLY A 371 18.47 -14.05 8.41
CA GLY A 371 19.55 -13.59 7.56
C GLY A 371 19.96 -12.16 7.82
N ALA A 372 20.78 -11.60 6.93
CA ALA A 372 21.18 -10.20 7.01
C ALA A 372 20.15 -9.29 6.31
N THR A 373 20.07 -8.04 6.77
CA THR A 373 19.38 -6.95 6.05
C THR A 373 20.40 -6.14 5.26
N CYS A 374 19.97 -5.56 4.14
CA CYS A 374 20.78 -4.59 3.40
C CYS A 374 20.53 -3.18 3.98
N PRO A 375 21.50 -2.55 4.66
CA PRO A 375 21.32 -1.24 5.28
C PRO A 375 21.24 -0.11 4.24
N ALA A 376 21.79 -0.32 3.03
CA ALA A 376 21.72 0.61 1.91
C ALA A 376 21.75 -0.16 0.57
N PRO A 377 21.14 0.39 -0.50
CA PRO A 377 21.12 -0.24 -1.83
C PRO A 377 22.47 -0.23 -2.57
N SER A 378 23.53 0.36 -2.00
CA SER A 378 24.82 0.59 -2.66
C SER A 378 25.96 -0.31 -2.18
N ASP A 379 25.70 -1.25 -1.27
CA ASP A 379 26.76 -2.17 -0.83
C ASP A 379 26.99 -3.24 -1.90
N ASP A 380 28.15 -3.17 -2.56
CA ASP A 380 28.60 -4.16 -3.55
C ASP A 380 28.54 -5.57 -2.95
N GLY A 381 27.58 -6.38 -3.41
CA GLY A 381 27.35 -7.74 -2.94
C GLY A 381 26.13 -7.93 -2.03
N CYS A 382 25.49 -6.85 -1.56
CA CYS A 382 24.22 -6.98 -0.85
C CYS A 382 23.08 -7.24 -1.84
N ARG A 383 22.40 -8.37 -1.68
CA ARG A 383 21.18 -8.70 -2.44
C ARG A 383 19.98 -8.48 -1.55
N ASN A 384 19.14 -7.50 -1.90
CA ASN A 384 17.97 -7.13 -1.11
C ASN A 384 16.88 -8.22 -1.18
N GLY A 385 16.91 -9.17 -0.24
CA GLY A 385 15.98 -10.30 -0.20
C GLY A 385 16.67 -11.64 0.05
N ALA A 386 15.98 -12.71 -0.26
CA ALA A 386 16.49 -14.09 -0.25
C ALA A 386 16.79 -14.57 -1.67
N VAL A 387 17.90 -15.28 -1.87
CA VAL A 387 18.25 -15.91 -3.15
C VAL A 387 18.91 -17.26 -2.90
N LEU A 388 18.51 -18.27 -3.66
CA LEU A 388 19.22 -19.54 -3.73
C LEU A 388 20.28 -19.43 -4.83
N ASP A 389 21.56 -19.61 -4.54
CA ASP A 389 22.58 -19.55 -5.58
C ASP A 389 22.67 -20.86 -6.40
N ASP A 390 23.54 -20.89 -7.42
CA ASP A 390 23.77 -22.08 -8.25
C ASP A 390 24.42 -23.25 -7.48
N ALA A 391 25.09 -22.97 -6.36
CA ALA A 391 25.67 -23.98 -5.49
C ALA A 391 24.62 -24.62 -4.55
N GLY A 392 23.42 -24.04 -4.46
CA GLY A 392 22.35 -24.46 -3.55
C GLY A 392 22.47 -23.85 -2.16
N ASP A 393 23.30 -22.82 -2.01
CA ASP A 393 23.42 -22.06 -0.76
C ASP A 393 22.37 -20.93 -0.74
N LEU A 394 21.64 -20.84 0.36
CA LEU A 394 20.64 -19.79 0.54
C LEU A 394 21.32 -18.54 1.10
N LEU A 395 21.24 -17.44 0.36
CA LEU A 395 21.75 -16.13 0.75
C LEU A 395 20.58 -15.21 1.12
N ILE A 396 20.67 -14.54 2.27
CA ILE A 396 19.71 -13.50 2.67
C ILE A 396 20.49 -12.23 2.99
N GLY A 397 20.18 -11.13 2.30
CA GLY A 397 20.96 -9.89 2.39
C GLY A 397 22.39 -10.05 1.86
N GLY A 398 22.61 -10.96 0.92
CA GLY A 398 23.93 -11.29 0.38
C GLY A 398 24.83 -12.15 1.28
N LYS A 399 24.35 -12.59 2.45
CA LYS A 399 25.11 -13.49 3.36
C LYS A 399 24.51 -14.88 3.35
N ALA A 400 25.38 -15.89 3.34
CA ALA A 400 24.98 -17.29 3.44
C ALA A 400 24.32 -17.58 4.80
N VAL A 401 23.15 -18.19 4.74
CA VAL A 401 22.42 -18.67 5.90
C VAL A 401 22.94 -20.06 6.26
N THR A 402 23.23 -20.30 7.53
CA THR A 402 23.77 -21.60 7.99
C THR A 402 22.75 -22.47 8.70
N SER A 403 21.70 -21.88 9.29
CA SER A 403 20.72 -22.61 10.09
C SER A 403 19.28 -22.18 9.83
N VAL A 404 18.37 -23.15 9.94
CA VAL A 404 16.91 -22.94 9.92
C VAL A 404 16.31 -23.39 11.24
N HIS A 405 15.41 -22.58 11.80
CA HIS A 405 14.61 -22.94 12.96
C HIS A 405 13.34 -23.63 12.47
N VAL A 406 13.21 -24.92 12.76
CA VAL A 406 12.05 -25.71 12.35
C VAL A 406 11.21 -26.03 13.57
N THR A 407 9.92 -25.69 13.50
CA THR A 407 8.92 -25.96 14.53
C THR A 407 8.10 -27.22 14.20
N GLY A 408 7.94 -27.54 12.90
CA GLY A 408 7.20 -28.73 12.43
C GLY A 408 8.03 -29.74 11.62
N ASP A 409 7.36 -30.59 10.83
CA ASP A 409 7.99 -31.55 9.92
C ASP A 409 7.91 -31.12 8.44
N ALA A 410 7.59 -29.85 8.19
CA ALA A 410 7.45 -29.33 6.84
C ALA A 410 8.77 -29.45 6.05
N PRO A 411 8.74 -30.02 4.84
CA PRO A 411 9.92 -30.14 4.01
C PRO A 411 10.35 -28.76 3.46
N LEU A 412 11.65 -28.59 3.19
CA LEU A 412 12.16 -27.39 2.52
C LEU A 412 11.93 -27.43 0.99
N SER A 413 11.66 -28.59 0.41
CA SER A 413 11.53 -28.79 -1.05
C SER A 413 10.51 -29.89 -1.36
N PRO A 414 9.85 -29.87 -2.53
CA PRO A 414 10.08 -29.01 -3.70
C PRO A 414 9.38 -27.65 -3.64
N TRP A 415 8.57 -27.39 -2.62
CA TRP A 415 8.05 -26.06 -2.32
C TRP A 415 8.43 -25.74 -0.87
N PRO A 416 8.94 -24.52 -0.57
CA PRO A 416 8.98 -23.36 -1.45
C PRO A 416 10.23 -23.23 -2.33
N PHE A 417 11.20 -24.15 -2.28
CA PHE A 417 12.41 -24.11 -3.13
C PHE A 417 12.43 -25.22 -4.17
N GLU A 418 12.81 -24.88 -5.41
CA GLU A 418 12.92 -25.87 -6.51
C GLU A 418 13.97 -26.95 -6.20
N LYS A 419 15.03 -26.57 -5.47
CA LYS A 419 16.06 -27.45 -4.93
C LYS A 419 16.20 -27.21 -3.44
N ALA A 420 16.36 -28.28 -2.66
CA ALA A 420 16.59 -28.17 -1.23
C ALA A 420 17.85 -27.33 -0.95
N PRO A 421 17.74 -26.24 -0.15
CA PRO A 421 18.91 -25.44 0.20
C PRO A 421 19.82 -26.21 1.17
N LYS A 422 21.13 -25.99 1.06
CA LYS A 422 22.15 -26.61 1.94
C LYS A 422 22.17 -25.92 3.30
N LEU A 423 21.19 -26.24 4.15
CA LEU A 423 21.05 -25.65 5.48
C LEU A 423 21.22 -26.69 6.59
N ARG A 424 21.80 -26.28 7.72
CA ARG A 424 21.78 -27.09 8.95
C ARG A 424 20.43 -26.92 9.62
N VAL A 425 19.66 -28.00 9.72
CA VAL A 425 18.36 -27.98 10.40
C VAL A 425 18.56 -27.96 11.92
N VAL A 426 18.02 -26.93 12.58
CA VAL A 426 17.99 -26.81 14.05
C VAL A 426 16.52 -26.95 14.48
N ARG A 427 16.17 -28.12 15.02
CA ARG A 427 14.82 -28.36 15.55
C ARG A 427 14.70 -27.71 16.94
N VAL A 428 13.75 -26.79 17.07
CA VAL A 428 13.40 -26.23 18.38
C VAL A 428 12.40 -27.20 19.01
N ARG A 429 12.76 -27.80 20.16
CA ARG A 429 11.78 -28.55 20.94
C ARG A 429 10.85 -27.53 21.59
N GLY A 430 9.60 -27.49 21.13
CA GLY A 430 8.51 -26.70 21.71
C GLY A 430 8.11 -27.19 23.09
#